data_AF-A0A354I181-F1
#
_entry.id   AF-A0A354I181-F1
#
_cell.length_a   1.000
_cell.length_b   1.000
_cell.length_c   1.000
_cell.angle_alpha   90.00
_cell.angle_beta   90.00
_cell.angle_gamma   90.00
#
_symmetry.space_group_name_H-M   'P 1'
#
loop_
_entity.id
_entity.type
_entity.pdbx_description
1 polymer ?
#
loop_
_entity_poly.entity_id
_entity_poly.type
_entity_poly.pdbx_seq_one_letter_code
_entity_poly.pdbx_strand_id
1 'polypeptide(L)'
;MRKITQEQQVIDALRSQGGYATLRRLNEIVDFSKWETRTPEASVRRIVQKSNAIFRIRPGLWGLEELRNVVLQQLCLASGSKQSEEKFSHAYYQGLLVEIGKLQNMTTYIPPQDQHHLFIDQELGKLTDLDEIP
;
A
#
# COMPACT_ATOMS: atom_id res chain seq x y z
N MET A 1 15.02 -22.74 -19.22
CA MET A 1 14.08 -22.02 -18.32
C MET A 1 14.38 -20.52 -18.41
N ARG A 2 13.39 -19.66 -18.65
CA ARG A 2 13.62 -18.20 -18.60
C ARG A 2 13.85 -17.78 -17.13
N LYS A 3 14.92 -17.03 -16.86
CA LYS A 3 15.16 -16.41 -15.54
C LYS A 3 14.08 -15.35 -15.34
N ILE A 4 13.24 -15.50 -14.31
CA ILE A 4 12.23 -14.51 -13.94
C ILE A 4 12.97 -13.25 -13.48
N THR A 5 12.64 -12.09 -14.06
CA THR A 5 13.27 -10.82 -13.73
C THR A 5 12.78 -10.29 -12.37
N GLN A 6 13.54 -9.40 -11.73
CA GLN A 6 13.11 -8.73 -10.49
C GLN A 6 11.80 -7.96 -10.70
N GLU A 7 11.66 -7.29 -11.85
CA GLU A 7 10.43 -6.59 -12.23
C GLU A 7 9.24 -7.54 -12.31
N GLN A 8 9.39 -8.70 -12.95
CA GLN A 8 8.32 -9.69 -13.03
C GLN A 8 7.94 -10.21 -11.64
N GLN A 9 8.89 -10.44 -10.74
CA GLN A 9 8.60 -10.85 -9.36
C GLN A 9 7.77 -9.80 -8.60
N VAL A 10 8.05 -8.50 -8.80
CA VAL A 10 7.25 -7.41 -8.20
C VAL A 10 5.85 -7.34 -8.82
N ILE A 11 5.73 -7.52 -10.14
CA ILE A 11 4.43 -7.57 -10.83
C ILE A 11 3.60 -8.75 -10.33
N ASP A 12 4.21 -9.92 -10.19
CA ASP A 12 3.53 -11.14 -9.71
C ASP A 12 3.11 -10.99 -8.24
N ALA A 13 3.93 -10.31 -7.42
CA ALA A 13 3.57 -9.97 -6.05
C ALA A 13 2.38 -9.00 -5.99
N LEU A 14 2.34 -7.97 -6.83
CA LEU A 14 1.15 -7.10 -6.93
C LEU A 14 -0.09 -7.90 -7.36
N ARG A 15 0.06 -8.81 -8.33
CA ARG A 15 -1.05 -9.63 -8.82
C ARG A 15 -1.59 -10.56 -7.74
N SER A 16 -0.73 -11.13 -6.90
CA SER A 16 -1.15 -11.98 -5.78
C SER A 16 -1.87 -11.21 -4.66
N GLN A 17 -1.67 -9.89 -4.57
CA GLN A 17 -2.39 -9.00 -3.64
C GLN A 17 -3.66 -8.38 -4.25
N GLY A 18 -4.18 -8.91 -5.37
CA GLY A 18 -5.37 -8.37 -6.01
C GLY A 18 -5.12 -7.15 -6.90
N GLY A 19 -3.87 -6.89 -7.26
CA GLY A 19 -3.48 -5.87 -8.25
C GLY A 19 -2.95 -4.57 -7.68
N TYR A 20 -2.87 -4.43 -6.35
CA TYR A 20 -2.29 -3.25 -5.70
C TYR A 20 -1.71 -3.60 -4.32
N ALA A 21 -0.74 -2.83 -3.86
CA ALA A 21 -0.13 -3.01 -2.53
C ALA A 21 0.63 -1.76 -2.08
N THR A 22 0.82 -1.62 -0.77
CA THR A 22 1.78 -0.65 -0.24
C THR A 22 3.21 -1.09 -0.53
N LEU A 23 4.14 -0.14 -0.58
CA LEU A 23 5.57 -0.42 -0.73
C LEU A 23 6.09 -1.31 0.41
N ARG A 24 5.60 -1.08 1.63
CA ARG A 24 5.90 -1.94 2.79
C ARG A 24 5.45 -3.37 2.52
N ARG A 25 4.18 -3.56 2.13
CA ARG A 25 3.64 -4.88 1.84
C ARG A 25 4.41 -5.60 0.74
N LEU A 26 4.81 -4.89 -0.31
CA LEU A 26 5.68 -5.45 -1.35
C LEU A 26 7.02 -5.94 -0.80
N ASN A 27 7.66 -5.18 0.09
CA ASN A 27 8.91 -5.60 0.72
C ASN A 27 8.74 -6.82 1.65
N GLU A 28 7.55 -7.03 2.21
CA GLU A 28 7.25 -8.20 3.05
C GLU A 28 7.01 -9.48 2.24
N ILE A 29 6.39 -9.38 1.06
CA ILE A 29 5.94 -10.55 0.28
C ILE A 29 6.86 -10.95 -0.87
N VAL A 30 7.70 -10.04 -1.37
CA VAL A 30 8.63 -10.35 -2.46
C VAL A 30 9.80 -11.17 -1.89
N ASP A 31 10.03 -12.35 -2.46
CA ASP A 31 11.18 -13.17 -2.09
C ASP A 31 12.48 -12.62 -2.71
N PHE A 32 13.32 -12.04 -1.84
CA PHE A 32 14.62 -11.50 -2.22
C PHE A 32 15.76 -12.53 -2.20
N SER A 33 15.52 -13.79 -1.82
CA SER A 33 16.58 -14.81 -1.61
C SER A 33 17.48 -15.02 -2.83
N LYS A 34 16.95 -14.79 -4.04
CA LYS A 34 17.66 -14.96 -5.32
C LYS A 34 18.19 -13.64 -5.89
N TRP A 35 18.05 -12.53 -5.16
CA TRP A 35 18.49 -11.22 -5.62
C TRP A 35 19.95 -11.01 -5.21
N GLU A 36 20.80 -10.67 -6.18
CA GLU A 36 22.23 -10.44 -5.95
C GLU A 36 22.51 -9.03 -5.37
N THR A 37 21.49 -8.18 -5.22
CA THR A 37 21.64 -6.81 -4.70
C THR A 37 21.68 -6.77 -3.17
N ARG A 38 22.51 -5.88 -2.63
CA ARG A 38 22.58 -5.61 -1.19
C ARG A 38 21.40 -4.78 -0.67
N THR A 39 20.65 -4.13 -1.56
CA THR A 39 19.52 -3.25 -1.23
C THR A 39 18.27 -3.64 -2.04
N PRO A 40 17.69 -4.83 -1.77
CA PRO A 40 16.54 -5.32 -2.53
C PRO A 40 15.33 -4.37 -2.45
N GLU A 41 15.05 -3.78 -1.30
CA GLU A 41 13.96 -2.80 -1.11
C GLU A 41 14.15 -1.52 -1.94
N ALA A 42 15.41 -1.08 -2.14
CA ALA A 42 15.71 0.03 -3.04
C ALA A 42 15.44 -0.34 -4.51
N SER A 43 15.66 -1.61 -4.84
CA SER A 43 15.37 -2.15 -6.17
C SER A 43 13.85 -2.26 -6.39
N VAL A 44 13.06 -2.68 -5.39
CA VAL A 44 11.59 -2.63 -5.43
C VAL A 44 11.10 -1.20 -5.65
N ARG A 45 11.61 -0.23 -4.86
CA ARG A 45 11.28 1.20 -5.03
C ARG A 45 11.55 1.69 -6.45
N ARG A 46 12.70 1.34 -7.02
CA ARG A 46 13.05 1.70 -8.40
C ARG A 46 12.08 1.06 -9.40
N ILE A 47 11.75 -0.21 -9.24
CA ILE A 47 10.86 -0.95 -10.13
C ILE A 47 9.46 -0.31 -10.16
N VAL A 48 8.83 -0.12 -9.00
CA VAL A 48 7.47 0.45 -8.93
C VAL A 48 7.40 1.88 -9.50
N GLN A 49 8.51 2.63 -9.47
CA GLN A 49 8.59 3.99 -10.03
C GLN A 49 8.89 4.04 -11.54
N LYS A 50 9.52 3.00 -12.10
CA LYS A 50 10.06 3.03 -13.48
C LYS A 50 9.39 2.04 -14.43
N SER A 51 8.69 1.04 -13.91
CA SER A 51 7.96 0.08 -14.72
C SER A 51 6.73 0.73 -15.37
N ASN A 52 6.54 0.50 -16.67
CA ASN A 52 5.32 0.92 -17.37
C ASN A 52 4.11 0.05 -17.03
N ALA A 53 4.32 -1.10 -16.35
CA ALA A 53 3.25 -2.00 -15.93
C ALA A 53 2.64 -1.61 -14.57
N ILE A 54 3.20 -0.59 -13.90
CA ILE A 54 2.84 -0.20 -12.54
C ILE A 54 2.52 1.30 -12.53
N PHE A 55 1.45 1.68 -11.85
CA PHE A 55 1.09 3.07 -11.63
C PHE A 55 1.02 3.41 -10.14
N ARG A 56 1.22 4.68 -9.84
CA ARG A 56 1.09 5.21 -8.48
C ARG A 56 -0.36 5.57 -8.18
N ILE A 57 -0.94 4.98 -7.13
CA ILE A 57 -2.28 5.32 -6.64
C ILE A 57 -2.18 6.49 -5.65
N ARG A 58 -1.29 6.36 -4.66
CA ARG A 58 -0.96 7.35 -3.63
C ARG A 58 0.52 7.23 -3.24
N PRO A 59 1.10 8.16 -2.44
CA PRO A 59 2.47 7.99 -1.93
C PRO A 59 2.63 6.65 -1.21
N GLY A 60 3.50 5.78 -1.72
CA GLY A 60 3.72 4.45 -1.15
C GLY A 60 2.68 3.39 -1.52
N LEU A 61 1.64 3.71 -2.31
CA LEU A 61 0.62 2.77 -2.76
C LEU A 61 0.67 2.64 -4.29
N TRP A 62 0.87 1.41 -4.76
CA TRP A 62 1.14 1.09 -6.16
C TRP A 62 0.14 0.06 -6.68
N GLY A 63 -0.22 0.17 -7.95
CA GLY A 63 -1.16 -0.75 -8.62
C GLY A 63 -0.69 -1.18 -9.99
N LEU A 64 -1.23 -2.28 -10.50
CA LEU A 64 -0.96 -2.79 -11.84
C LEU A 64 -1.77 -2.04 -12.90
N GLU A 65 -1.11 -1.65 -13.99
CA GLU A 65 -1.75 -0.94 -15.10
C GLU A 65 -2.89 -1.77 -15.72
N GLU A 66 -2.68 -3.08 -15.90
CA GLU A 66 -3.67 -4.02 -16.42
C GLU A 66 -4.95 -4.12 -15.57
N LEU A 67 -4.88 -3.77 -14.28
CA LEU A 67 -6.01 -3.79 -13.34
C LEU A 67 -6.44 -2.40 -12.88
N ARG A 68 -5.95 -1.32 -13.51
CA ARG A 68 -6.15 0.07 -13.06
C ARG A 68 -7.60 0.38 -12.70
N ASN A 69 -8.53 0.11 -13.62
CA ASN A 69 -9.95 0.46 -13.41
C ASN A 69 -10.57 -0.34 -12.26
N VAL A 70 -10.21 -1.62 -12.12
CA VAL A 70 -10.69 -2.50 -11.05
C VAL A 70 -10.18 -1.99 -9.70
N VAL A 71 -8.88 -1.68 -9.61
CA VAL A 71 -8.25 -1.15 -8.39
C VAL A 71 -8.86 0.20 -7.99
N LEU A 72 -9.02 1.13 -8.94
CA LEU A 72 -9.63 2.43 -8.64
C LEU A 72 -11.09 2.29 -8.22
N GLN A 73 -11.83 1.33 -8.78
CA GLN A 73 -13.21 1.07 -8.35
C GLN A 73 -13.27 0.48 -6.94
N GLN A 74 -12.41 -0.49 -6.62
CA GLN A 74 -12.31 -1.08 -5.28
C GLN A 74 -11.96 -0.05 -4.21
N LEU A 75 -11.09 0.90 -4.54
CA LEU A 75 -10.69 1.99 -3.64
C LEU A 75 -11.67 3.19 -3.63
N CYS A 76 -12.82 3.06 -4.30
CA CYS A 76 -13.82 4.13 -4.43
C CYS A 76 -13.25 5.44 -5.05
N LEU A 77 -12.25 5.31 -5.92
CA LEU A 77 -11.59 6.41 -6.64
C LEU A 77 -12.09 6.55 -8.09
N ALA A 78 -12.88 5.60 -8.60
CA ALA A 78 -13.33 5.60 -10.00
C ALA A 78 -14.46 6.60 -10.32
N SER A 79 -15.29 6.96 -9.33
CA SER A 79 -16.50 7.77 -9.54
C SER A 79 -16.24 9.27 -9.61
N GLY A 80 -15.02 9.74 -9.32
CA GLY A 80 -14.63 11.15 -9.43
C GLY A 80 -15.36 12.10 -8.47
N SER A 81 -16.08 11.57 -7.46
CA SER A 81 -16.65 12.43 -6.43
C SER A 81 -15.54 12.89 -5.50
N LYS A 82 -15.28 14.20 -5.47
CA LYS A 82 -14.26 14.82 -4.61
C LYS A 82 -14.33 14.33 -3.17
N GLN A 83 -15.56 14.16 -2.65
CA GLN A 83 -15.80 13.67 -1.31
C GLN A 83 -15.30 12.23 -1.08
N SER A 84 -15.43 11.32 -2.05
CA SER A 84 -14.95 9.94 -1.91
C SER A 84 -13.42 9.90 -1.94
N GLU A 85 -12.81 10.67 -2.85
CA GLU A 85 -11.35 10.77 -2.93
C GLU A 85 -10.74 11.40 -1.68
N GLU A 86 -11.38 12.43 -1.13
CA GLU A 86 -10.99 13.06 0.13
C GLU A 86 -11.10 12.09 1.30
N LYS A 87 -12.21 11.35 1.42
CA LYS A 87 -12.40 10.32 2.46
C LYS A 87 -11.33 9.23 2.38
N PHE A 88 -11.09 8.71 1.18
CA PHE A 88 -10.04 7.71 0.97
C PHE A 88 -8.66 8.27 1.33
N SER A 89 -8.35 9.49 0.89
CA SER A 89 -7.03 10.09 1.15
C SER A 89 -6.83 10.39 2.64
N HIS A 90 -7.86 10.88 3.33
CA HIS A 90 -7.88 11.11 4.78
C HIS A 90 -7.58 9.80 5.52
N ALA A 91 -8.36 8.75 5.26
CA ALA A 91 -8.16 7.46 5.90
C ALA A 91 -6.80 6.83 5.57
N TYR A 92 -6.37 6.93 4.30
CA TYR A 92 -5.08 6.43 3.85
C TYR A 92 -3.91 7.08 4.60
N TYR A 93 -3.90 8.41 4.73
CA TYR A 93 -2.84 9.11 5.44
C TYR A 93 -2.88 8.88 6.96
N GLN A 94 -4.06 8.77 7.56
CA GLN A 94 -4.19 8.40 8.97
C GLN A 94 -3.60 7.02 9.24
N GLY A 95 -3.94 6.01 8.43
CA GLY A 95 -3.39 4.67 8.57
C GLY A 95 -1.88 4.63 8.36
N LEU A 96 -1.36 5.42 7.41
CA LEU A 96 0.09 5.54 7.20
C LEU A 96 0.81 6.11 8.43
N LEU A 97 0.24 7.13 9.07
CA LEU A 97 0.80 7.71 10.30
C LEU A 97 0.81 6.68 11.44
N VAL A 98 -0.25 5.89 11.58
CA VAL A 98 -0.31 4.79 12.55
C VAL A 98 0.76 3.75 12.27
N GLU A 99 0.91 3.30 11.01
CA GLU A 99 1.98 2.34 10.67
C GLU A 99 3.37 2.88 10.98
N ILE A 100 3.63 4.18 10.72
CA ILE A 100 4.91 4.83 11.04
C ILE A 100 5.12 4.88 12.55
N GLY A 101 4.11 5.29 13.32
CA GLY A 101 4.18 5.32 14.79
C GLY A 101 4.50 3.94 15.36
N LYS A 102 3.84 2.90 14.87
CA LYS A 102 4.12 1.51 15.26
C LYS A 102 5.55 1.07 14.93
N LEU A 103 6.06 1.41 13.75
CA LEU A 103 7.45 1.16 13.38
C LEU A 103 8.45 1.91 14.28
N GLN A 104 8.05 3.04 14.84
CA GLN A 104 8.84 3.83 15.79
C GLN A 104 8.63 3.38 17.26
N ASN A 105 7.90 2.29 17.51
CA ASN A 105 7.52 1.82 18.84
C ASN A 105 6.77 2.87 19.68
N MET A 106 5.99 3.73 19.01
CA MET A 106 5.11 4.69 19.65
C MET A 106 3.72 4.11 19.84
N THR A 107 3.04 4.57 20.88
CA THR A 107 1.61 4.30 21.09
C THR A 107 0.78 5.10 20.07
N THR A 108 -0.16 4.42 19.40
CA THR A 108 -0.95 5.03 18.32
C THR A 108 -2.43 5.12 18.66
N TYR A 109 -3.09 6.18 18.21
CA TYR A 109 -4.50 6.47 18.44
C TYR A 109 -5.14 7.08 17.19
N ILE A 110 -6.41 6.74 16.95
CA ILE A 110 -7.25 7.36 15.93
C ILE A 110 -8.57 7.77 16.60
N PRO A 111 -9.06 9.00 16.35
CA PRO A 111 -10.31 9.46 16.91
C PRO A 111 -11.49 8.53 16.58
N PRO A 112 -12.45 8.32 17.51
CA PRO A 112 -13.60 7.44 17.31
C PRO A 112 -14.37 7.71 16.01
N GLN A 113 -14.48 8.97 15.57
CA GLN A 113 -15.17 9.30 14.31
C GLN A 113 -14.50 8.72 13.05
N ASP A 114 -13.21 8.38 13.11
CA ASP A 114 -12.43 7.89 11.98
C ASP A 114 -12.12 6.39 12.08
N GLN A 115 -12.37 5.73 13.22
CA GLN A 115 -11.96 4.34 13.45
C GLN A 115 -12.55 3.33 12.45
N HIS A 116 -13.77 3.57 11.97
CA HIS A 116 -14.43 2.71 10.98
C HIS A 116 -14.00 2.99 9.54
N HIS A 117 -13.22 4.04 9.28
CA HIS A 117 -12.69 4.28 7.95
C HIS A 117 -11.65 3.21 7.59
N LEU A 118 -11.61 2.85 6.30
CA LEU A 118 -10.71 1.81 5.80
C LEU A 118 -9.37 2.40 5.39
N PHE A 119 -8.31 1.90 5.99
CA PHE A 119 -6.96 1.93 5.43
C PHE A 119 -6.79 0.73 4.50
N ILE A 120 -6.99 0.97 3.20
CA ILE A 120 -6.92 -0.03 2.13
C ILE A 120 -7.98 -1.13 2.29
N ASP A 121 -7.75 -2.08 3.18
CA ASP A 121 -8.57 -3.27 3.44
C ASP A 121 -8.84 -3.50 4.94
N GLN A 122 -8.26 -2.68 5.83
CA GLN A 122 -8.41 -2.79 7.28
C GLN A 122 -8.97 -1.50 7.89
N GLU A 123 -9.87 -1.63 8.87
CA GLU A 123 -10.37 -0.49 9.65
C GLU A 123 -9.25 0.16 10.46
N LEU A 124 -9.23 1.49 10.47
CA LEU A 124 -8.24 2.30 11.17
C LEU A 124 -8.16 1.99 12.67
N GLY A 125 -9.29 1.76 13.33
CA GLY A 125 -9.32 1.42 14.77
C GLY A 125 -8.64 0.08 15.08
N LYS A 126 -8.59 -0.86 14.14
CA LYS A 126 -7.87 -2.13 14.31
C LYS A 126 -6.35 -1.97 14.19
N LEU A 127 -5.90 -0.82 13.71
CA LEU A 127 -4.48 -0.50 13.57
C LEU A 127 -3.93 0.22 14.78
N THR A 128 -4.75 0.74 15.70
CA THR A 128 -4.29 1.56 16.84
C THR A 128 -4.05 0.74 18.10
N ASP A 129 -3.38 1.33 19.08
CA ASP A 129 -3.09 0.70 20.38
C ASP A 129 -4.02 1.21 21.49
N LEU A 130 -4.55 2.43 21.33
CA LEU A 130 -5.46 3.07 22.27
C LEU A 130 -6.84 3.31 21.66
N ASP A 131 -7.86 3.06 22.46
CA ASP A 131 -9.24 3.41 22.15
C ASP A 131 -9.59 4.84 22.62
N GLU A 132 -8.88 5.36 23.63
CA GLU A 132 -9.07 6.70 24.20
C GLU A 132 -7.72 7.34 24.57
N ILE A 133 -7.59 8.66 24.41
CA ILE A 133 -6.44 9.43 24.91
C ILE A 133 -6.66 9.74 26.40
N PRO A 134 -5.65 9.63 27.27
CA PRO A 134 -5.73 10.01 28.69
C PRO A 134 -6.14 11.46 28.95
#